data_AF-X0T546-F1
#
_entry.id   AF-X0T546-F1
#
_cell.length_a   1.000
_cell.length_b   1.000
_cell.length_c   1.000
_cell.angle_alpha   90.00
_cell.angle_beta   90.00
_cell.angle_gamma   90.00
#
_symmetry.space_group_name_H-M   'P 1'
#
loop_
_entity.id
_entity.type
_entity.pdbx_description
1 polymer ?
#
loop_
_entity_poly.entity_id
_entity_poly.type
_entity_poly.pdbx_seq_one_letter_code
_entity_poly.pdbx_strand_id
1 'polypeptide(L)'
;MAIKKMNQETQKKCFELIKKYNNYKSKKHKVLVRNELFGIMQDWMLLWVKSILNKWGKWEEEGELLSISWDAFYFSLESYKEGNPLIPSHFHNYTRYFLLMKYAKEERVHIQLEELKDTLMLVYSPENVAFDKLLTLHQFRDVIPDKYKVIWDDATQSLSSKIMDRKKTYNHGLDDNIYRRIKESYIPIIKLILEII
;
A
#
# COMPACT_ATOMS: atom_id res chain seq x y z
N MET A 1 0.87 7.37 -21.37
CA MET A 1 0.07 8.59 -21.57
C MET A 1 0.57 9.63 -20.57
N ALA A 2 1.05 10.79 -21.00
CA ALA A 2 1.57 11.80 -20.08
C ALA A 2 0.41 12.49 -19.36
N ILE A 3 0.38 12.41 -18.04
CA ILE A 3 -0.66 13.07 -17.23
C ILE A 3 -0.40 14.57 -17.29
N LYS A 4 -1.38 15.31 -17.82
CA LYS A 4 -1.29 16.76 -17.97
C LYS A 4 -1.09 17.38 -16.58
N LYS A 5 0.00 18.12 -16.40
CA LYS A 5 0.26 18.82 -15.12
C LYS A 5 -0.88 19.77 -14.83
N MET A 6 -1.41 19.70 -13.61
CA MET A 6 -2.41 20.64 -13.10
C MET A 6 -1.82 22.06 -13.17
N ASN A 7 -2.55 23.00 -13.78
CA ASN A 7 -2.06 24.38 -13.92
C ASN A 7 -2.01 25.10 -12.56
N GLN A 8 -1.25 26.20 -12.48
CA GLN A 8 -1.03 26.92 -11.21
C GLN A 8 -2.31 27.52 -10.63
N GLU A 9 -3.22 28.00 -11.48
CA GLU A 9 -4.51 28.57 -11.04
C GLU A 9 -5.39 27.51 -10.36
N THR A 10 -5.47 26.32 -10.95
CA THR A 10 -6.20 25.18 -10.40
C THR A 10 -5.59 24.72 -9.08
N GLN A 11 -4.25 24.66 -9.00
CA GLN A 11 -3.56 24.32 -7.75
C GLN A 11 -3.88 25.33 -6.65
N LYS A 12 -3.84 26.64 -6.96
CA LYS A 12 -4.20 27.69 -6.00
C LYS A 12 -5.65 27.56 -5.54
N LYS A 13 -6.59 27.31 -6.45
CA LYS A 13 -8.00 27.08 -6.10
C LYS A 13 -8.18 25.87 -5.20
N CYS A 14 -7.51 24.75 -5.51
CA CYS A 14 -7.55 23.55 -4.69
C CYS A 14 -6.98 23.84 -3.29
N PHE A 15 -5.89 24.59 -3.19
CA PHE A 15 -5.28 24.95 -1.91
C PHE A 15 -6.22 25.73 -1.01
N GLU A 16 -6.90 26.74 -1.56
CA GLU A 16 -7.90 27.52 -0.81
C GLU A 16 -9.08 26.66 -0.34
N LEU A 17 -9.53 25.72 -1.17
CA LEU A 17 -10.60 24.80 -0.80
C LEU A 17 -10.16 23.81 0.29
N ILE A 18 -8.94 23.26 0.23
CA ILE A 18 -8.39 22.40 1.28
C ILE A 18 -8.27 23.18 2.59
N LYS A 19 -7.78 24.43 2.53
CA LYS A 19 -7.72 25.29 3.72
C LYS A 19 -9.10 25.53 4.32
N LYS A 20 -10.11 25.82 3.49
CA LYS A 20 -11.51 25.94 3.95
C LYS A 20 -11.99 24.63 4.58
N TYR A 21 -11.74 23.50 3.93
CA TYR A 21 -12.11 22.16 4.40
C TYR A 21 -11.56 21.88 5.81
N ASN A 22 -10.28 22.20 6.04
CA ASN A 22 -9.61 22.00 7.34
C ASN A 22 -10.16 22.93 8.43
N ASN A 23 -10.52 24.16 8.07
CA ASN A 23 -11.00 25.17 9.03
C ASN A 23 -12.49 25.04 9.39
N TYR A 24 -13.32 24.39 8.57
CA TYR A 24 -14.73 24.21 8.89
C TYR A 24 -14.95 23.17 10.01
N LYS A 25 -15.61 23.57 11.10
CA LYS A 25 -16.04 22.62 12.16
C LYS A 25 -17.30 21.83 11.77
N SER A 26 -18.16 22.43 10.94
CA SER A 26 -19.44 21.84 10.55
C SER A 26 -19.26 20.75 9.49
N LYS A 27 -19.75 19.53 9.79
CA LYS A 27 -19.72 18.39 8.85
C LYS A 27 -20.39 18.72 7.50
N LYS A 28 -21.52 19.44 7.52
CA LYS A 28 -22.25 19.84 6.30
C LYS A 28 -21.38 20.71 5.38
N HIS A 29 -20.69 21.69 5.95
CA HIS A 29 -19.81 22.58 5.18
C HIS A 29 -18.56 21.84 4.67
N LYS A 30 -17.97 20.97 5.48
CA LYS A 30 -16.87 20.10 5.03
C LYS A 30 -17.26 19.25 3.82
N VAL A 31 -18.45 18.64 3.83
CA VAL A 31 -18.96 17.83 2.72
C VAL A 31 -19.11 18.67 1.45
N LEU A 32 -19.68 19.87 1.54
CA LEU A 32 -19.85 20.75 0.38
C LEU A 32 -18.50 21.11 -0.25
N VAL A 33 -17.54 21.55 0.56
CA VAL A 33 -16.20 21.96 0.09
C VAL A 33 -15.42 20.77 -0.47
N ARG A 34 -15.51 19.59 0.16
CA ARG A 34 -14.90 18.36 -0.35
C ARG A 34 -15.45 18.00 -1.73
N ASN A 35 -16.77 18.05 -1.89
CA ASN A 35 -17.41 17.70 -3.17
C ASN A 35 -17.03 18.71 -4.26
N GLU A 36 -16.97 20.01 -3.94
CA GLU A 36 -16.47 21.04 -4.86
C GLU A 36 -15.01 20.80 -5.25
N LEU A 37 -14.15 20.51 -4.28
CA LEU A 37 -12.74 20.19 -4.51
C LEU A 37 -12.59 18.95 -5.40
N PHE A 38 -13.37 17.89 -5.13
CA PHE A 38 -13.33 16.70 -5.98
C PHE A 38 -13.79 16.99 -7.39
N GLY A 39 -14.85 17.78 -7.60
CA GLY A 39 -15.30 18.15 -8.94
C GLY A 39 -14.20 18.82 -9.77
N ILE A 40 -13.26 19.54 -9.13
CA ILE A 40 -12.09 20.13 -9.79
C ILE A 40 -11.00 19.08 -10.07
N MET A 41 -10.81 18.13 -9.14
CA MET A 41 -9.71 17.16 -9.21
C MET A 41 -10.10 15.83 -9.88
N GLN A 42 -11.37 15.58 -10.14
CA GLN A 42 -11.93 14.28 -10.51
C GLN A 42 -11.21 13.65 -11.70
N ASP A 43 -11.15 14.35 -12.83
CA ASP A 43 -10.51 13.84 -14.05
C ASP A 43 -9.03 13.55 -13.83
N TRP A 44 -8.35 14.42 -13.08
CA TRP A 44 -6.95 14.26 -12.76
C TRP A 44 -6.71 13.03 -11.86
N MET A 45 -7.52 12.85 -10.82
CA MET A 45 -7.48 11.67 -9.95
C MET A 45 -7.79 10.39 -10.71
N LEU A 46 -8.80 10.40 -11.58
CA LEU A 46 -9.18 9.26 -12.40
C LEU A 46 -8.04 8.84 -13.35
N LEU A 47 -7.43 9.81 -14.03
CA LEU A 47 -6.26 9.57 -14.90
C LEU A 47 -5.06 9.03 -14.10
N TRP A 48 -4.83 9.57 -12.91
CA TRP A 48 -3.74 9.14 -12.03
C TRP A 48 -3.93 7.69 -11.55
N VAL A 49 -5.11 7.36 -11.02
CA VAL A 49 -5.46 5.99 -10.62
C VAL A 49 -5.34 5.03 -11.80
N LYS A 50 -5.93 5.36 -12.96
CA LYS A 50 -5.82 4.55 -14.18
C LYS A 50 -4.37 4.28 -14.56
N SER A 51 -3.51 5.30 -14.48
CA SER A 51 -2.09 5.15 -14.81
C SER A 51 -1.36 4.21 -13.86
N ILE A 52 -1.65 4.25 -12.56
CA ILE A 52 -1.03 3.35 -11.58
C ILE A 52 -1.50 1.91 -11.81
N LEU A 53 -2.81 1.69 -11.95
CA LEU A 53 -3.36 0.35 -12.15
C LEU A 53 -2.86 -0.28 -13.45
N ASN A 54 -2.80 0.49 -14.54
CA ASN A 54 -2.23 0.02 -15.80
C ASN A 54 -0.76 -0.40 -15.65
N LYS A 55 0.03 0.35 -14.86
CA LYS A 55 1.42 -0.01 -14.56
C LYS A 55 1.51 -1.32 -13.78
N TRP A 56 0.55 -1.59 -12.90
CA TRP A 56 0.43 -2.83 -12.14
C TRP A 56 -0.25 -3.97 -12.91
N GLY A 57 -0.57 -3.77 -14.20
CA GLY A 57 -1.27 -4.76 -15.03
C GLY A 57 -2.71 -5.03 -14.59
N LYS A 58 -3.31 -4.11 -13.82
CA LYS A 58 -4.64 -4.25 -13.23
C LYS A 58 -5.67 -3.45 -14.02
N TRP A 59 -6.76 -4.12 -14.38
CA TRP A 59 -7.89 -3.54 -15.08
C TRP A 59 -9.11 -3.52 -14.17
N GLU A 60 -9.82 -2.40 -14.18
CA GLU A 60 -11.07 -2.18 -13.45
C GLU A 60 -12.09 -1.55 -14.39
N GLU A 61 -13.37 -1.82 -14.17
CA GLU A 61 -14.45 -1.20 -14.94
C GLU A 61 -14.55 0.30 -14.65
N GLU A 62 -15.18 1.06 -15.55
CA GLU A 62 -15.25 2.52 -15.43
C GLU A 62 -15.92 2.98 -14.13
N GLY A 63 -17.00 2.31 -13.71
CA GLY A 63 -17.68 2.61 -12.45
C GLY A 63 -16.78 2.39 -11.23
N GLU A 64 -16.02 1.30 -11.22
CA GLU A 64 -15.08 1.00 -10.13
C GLU A 64 -13.90 1.98 -10.13
N LEU A 65 -13.38 2.36 -11.30
CA LEU A 65 -12.34 3.39 -11.41
C LEU A 65 -12.79 4.74 -10.85
N LEU A 66 -14.03 5.14 -11.12
CA LEU A 66 -14.62 6.35 -10.53
C LEU A 66 -14.71 6.22 -9.00
N SER A 67 -15.21 5.09 -8.50
CA SER A 67 -15.28 4.85 -7.04
C SER A 67 -13.90 4.90 -6.37
N ILE A 68 -12.91 4.20 -6.95
CA ILE A 68 -11.53 4.19 -6.45
C ILE A 68 -10.93 5.58 -6.49
N SER A 69 -11.19 6.36 -7.54
CA SER A 69 -10.66 7.73 -7.65
C SER A 69 -11.22 8.64 -6.56
N TRP A 70 -12.49 8.47 -6.20
CA TRP A 70 -13.12 9.18 -5.09
C TRP A 70 -12.51 8.78 -3.75
N ASP A 71 -12.35 7.48 -3.49
CA ASP A 71 -11.80 6.98 -2.22
C ASP A 71 -10.34 7.41 -2.04
N ALA A 72 -9.54 7.31 -3.10
CA ALA A 72 -8.14 7.75 -3.11
C ALA A 72 -8.02 9.26 -2.88
N PHE A 73 -8.90 10.04 -3.50
CA PHE A 73 -9.00 11.49 -3.26
C PHE A 73 -9.31 11.78 -1.80
N TYR A 74 -10.34 11.14 -1.25
CA TYR A 74 -10.79 11.39 0.11
C TYR A 74 -9.71 11.00 1.13
N PHE A 75 -9.07 9.85 0.93
CA PHE A 75 -7.93 9.40 1.74
C PHE A 75 -6.78 10.40 1.72
N SER A 76 -6.44 10.93 0.54
CA SER A 76 -5.40 11.94 0.38
C SER A 76 -5.76 13.25 1.07
N LEU A 77 -7.03 13.69 0.97
CA LEU A 77 -7.53 14.91 1.59
C LEU A 77 -7.50 14.83 3.12
N GLU A 78 -7.99 13.73 3.71
CA GLU A 78 -7.99 13.53 5.18
C GLU A 78 -6.57 13.49 5.75
N SER A 79 -5.60 13.07 4.94
CA SER A 79 -4.19 13.01 5.33
C SER A 79 -3.42 14.32 5.07
N TYR A 80 -4.07 15.35 4.50
CA TYR A 80 -3.43 16.60 4.12
C TYR A 80 -3.21 17.51 5.34
N LYS A 81 -1.94 17.74 5.71
CA LYS A 81 -1.57 18.67 6.79
C LYS A 81 -1.42 20.10 6.26
N GLU A 82 -1.96 21.07 6.99
CA GLU A 82 -1.74 22.49 6.71
C GLU A 82 -0.24 22.79 6.77
N GLY A 83 0.34 23.23 5.64
CA GLY A 83 1.78 23.50 5.51
C GLY A 83 2.44 22.80 4.33
N ASN A 84 1.82 21.78 3.74
CA ASN A 84 2.25 21.26 2.45
C ASN A 84 1.71 22.19 1.34
N PRO A 85 2.53 22.82 0.48
CA PRO A 85 2.04 23.63 -0.62
C PRO A 85 1.86 22.83 -1.93
N LEU A 86 2.37 21.59 -1.99
CA LEU A 86 2.44 20.81 -3.22
C LEU A 86 1.32 19.77 -3.29
N ILE A 87 0.11 20.24 -3.56
CA ILE A 87 -1.09 19.38 -3.69
C ILE A 87 -0.86 18.20 -4.64
N PRO A 88 -0.33 18.38 -5.86
CA PRO A 88 -0.17 17.24 -6.77
C PRO A 88 0.77 16.16 -6.21
N SER A 89 1.85 16.57 -5.55
CA SER A 89 2.82 15.65 -4.94
C SER A 89 2.19 14.86 -3.79
N HIS A 90 1.50 15.57 -2.89
CA HIS A 90 0.78 14.95 -1.77
C HIS A 90 -0.23 13.90 -2.26
N PHE A 91 -1.12 14.30 -3.16
CA PHE A 91 -2.17 13.42 -3.67
C PHE A 91 -1.59 12.25 -4.47
N HIS A 92 -0.50 12.46 -5.23
CA HIS A 92 0.17 11.35 -5.90
C HIS A 92 0.66 10.28 -4.94
N ASN A 93 1.38 10.69 -3.89
CA ASN A 93 1.99 9.78 -2.94
C ASN A 93 0.93 9.02 -2.14
N TYR A 94 -0.09 9.73 -1.63
CA TYR A 94 -1.16 9.12 -0.85
C TYR A 94 -2.11 8.26 -1.69
N THR A 95 -2.30 8.59 -2.97
CA THR A 95 -3.04 7.70 -3.89
C THR A 95 -2.31 6.38 -4.10
N ARG A 96 -0.99 6.41 -4.34
CA ARG A 96 -0.19 5.17 -4.47
C ARG A 96 -0.28 4.32 -3.22
N TYR A 97 -0.14 4.95 -2.06
CA TYR A 97 -0.25 4.27 -0.78
C TYR A 97 -1.64 3.66 -0.56
N PHE A 98 -2.71 4.41 -0.85
CA PHE A 98 -4.08 3.90 -0.76
C PHE A 98 -4.30 2.67 -1.66
N LEU A 99 -3.88 2.75 -2.91
CA LEU A 99 -4.03 1.65 -3.86
C LEU A 99 -3.20 0.43 -3.45
N LEU A 100 -1.99 0.65 -2.93
CA LEU A 100 -1.18 -0.42 -2.36
C LEU A 100 -1.94 -1.12 -1.23
N MET A 101 -2.49 -0.37 -0.28
CA MET A 101 -3.25 -0.95 0.83
C MET A 101 -4.53 -1.66 0.38
N LYS A 102 -5.21 -1.16 -0.65
CA LYS A 102 -6.42 -1.79 -1.22
C LYS A 102 -6.09 -3.10 -1.92
N TYR A 103 -5.05 -3.15 -2.75
CA TYR A 103 -4.76 -4.32 -3.60
C TYR A 103 -3.73 -5.29 -3.03
N ALA A 104 -2.76 -4.84 -2.22
CA ALA A 104 -1.78 -5.73 -1.60
C ALA A 104 -2.43 -6.67 -0.58
N LYS A 105 -3.46 -6.21 0.13
CA LYS A 105 -4.25 -7.08 1.04
C LYS A 105 -5.01 -8.18 0.31
N GLU A 106 -5.26 -8.01 -0.99
CA GLU A 106 -6.03 -8.96 -1.80
C GLU A 106 -5.12 -9.83 -2.70
N GLU A 107 -3.79 -9.66 -2.66
CA GLU A 107 -2.79 -10.32 -3.54
C GLU A 107 -3.06 -10.15 -5.05
N ARG A 108 -3.82 -9.11 -5.45
CA ARG A 108 -4.34 -8.98 -6.82
C ARG A 108 -3.39 -8.30 -7.82
N VAL A 109 -2.22 -7.84 -7.38
CA VAL A 109 -1.31 -7.01 -8.21
C VAL A 109 0.15 -7.33 -7.94
N HIS A 110 0.97 -7.32 -9.00
CA HIS A 110 2.42 -7.39 -8.90
C HIS A 110 3.02 -5.99 -8.92
N ILE A 111 3.76 -5.62 -7.88
CA ILE A 111 4.36 -4.29 -7.72
C ILE A 111 5.87 -4.45 -7.62
N GLN A 112 6.62 -3.64 -8.39
CA GLN A 112 8.09 -3.65 -8.35
C GLN A 112 8.61 -3.22 -6.97
N LEU A 113 9.70 -3.83 -6.53
CA LEU A 113 10.25 -3.66 -5.18
C LEU A 113 10.65 -2.21 -4.89
N GLU A 114 11.25 -1.53 -5.86
CA GLU A 114 11.68 -0.13 -5.75
C GLU A 114 10.48 0.80 -5.56
N GLU A 115 9.45 0.64 -6.40
CA GLU A 115 8.21 1.44 -6.32
C GLU A 115 7.47 1.24 -4.99
N LEU A 116 7.50 0.01 -4.49
CA LEU A 116 6.93 -0.31 -3.20
C LEU A 116 7.67 0.38 -2.06
N LYS A 117 9.01 0.25 -2.01
CA LYS A 117 9.86 0.90 -1.00
C LYS A 117 9.65 2.40 -1.01
N ASP A 118 9.65 3.02 -2.19
CA ASP A 118 9.39 4.45 -2.33
C ASP A 118 8.02 4.82 -1.75
N THR A 119 6.97 4.06 -2.07
CA THR A 119 5.61 4.36 -1.61
C THR A 119 5.47 4.26 -0.09
N LEU A 120 6.14 3.28 0.54
CA LEU A 120 6.11 3.07 1.99
C LEU A 120 6.93 4.14 2.74
N MET A 121 8.08 4.54 2.20
CA MET A 121 8.90 5.62 2.77
C MET A 121 8.20 6.98 2.75
N LEU A 122 7.27 7.21 1.82
CA LEU A 122 6.58 8.49 1.64
C LEU A 122 5.46 8.74 2.68
N VAL A 123 4.97 7.70 3.36
CA VAL A 123 3.88 7.82 4.36
C VAL A 123 4.40 7.36 5.72
N TYR A 124 4.88 8.32 6.52
CA TYR A 124 5.35 8.06 7.88
C TYR A 124 4.14 7.79 8.80
N SER A 125 3.84 6.51 9.08
CA SER A 125 2.94 6.11 10.17
C SER A 125 3.61 5.03 11.02
N PRO A 126 3.59 5.11 12.36
CA PRO A 126 4.09 4.06 13.25
C PRO A 126 3.44 2.70 13.02
N GLU A 127 2.20 2.68 12.51
CA GLU A 127 1.48 1.45 12.15
C GLU A 127 2.05 0.76 10.89
N ASN A 128 2.84 1.48 10.08
CA ASN A 128 3.39 0.99 8.81
C ASN A 128 4.63 0.09 9.00
N VAL A 129 5.36 0.22 10.11
CA VAL A 129 6.56 -0.59 10.37
C VAL A 129 6.21 -2.09 10.38
N ALA A 130 5.04 -2.46 10.89
CA ALA A 130 4.59 -3.86 10.87
C ALA A 130 4.23 -4.32 9.45
N PHE A 131 3.64 -3.45 8.62
CA PHE A 131 3.25 -3.78 7.25
C PHE A 131 4.46 -3.96 6.34
N ASP A 132 5.46 -3.09 6.45
CA ASP A 132 6.71 -3.17 5.67
C ASP A 132 7.44 -4.50 5.93
N LYS A 133 7.47 -4.92 7.19
CA LYS A 133 8.05 -6.18 7.62
C LYS A 133 7.28 -7.39 7.08
N LEU A 134 5.95 -7.37 7.18
CA LEU A 134 5.08 -8.44 6.64
C LEU A 134 5.20 -8.55 5.12
N LEU A 135 5.30 -7.43 4.43
CA LEU A 135 5.44 -7.41 2.98
C LEU A 135 6.83 -7.91 2.55
N THR A 136 7.88 -7.52 3.26
CA THR A 136 9.23 -8.05 3.02
C THR A 136 9.27 -9.57 3.18
N LEU A 137 8.58 -10.12 4.19
CA LEU A 137 8.44 -11.57 4.36
C LEU A 137 7.69 -12.24 3.21
N HIS A 138 6.59 -11.64 2.76
CA HIS A 138 5.81 -12.14 1.62
C HIS A 138 6.63 -12.15 0.33
N GLN A 139 7.38 -11.07 0.07
CA GLN A 139 8.24 -10.98 -1.12
C GLN A 139 9.41 -11.95 -1.08
N PHE A 140 10.00 -12.18 0.09
CA PHE A 140 11.06 -13.19 0.23
C PHE A 140 10.51 -14.60 -0.05
N ARG A 141 9.27 -14.87 0.38
CA ARG A 141 8.59 -16.14 0.07
C ARG A 141 8.45 -16.39 -1.43
N ASP A 142 8.21 -15.37 -2.24
CA ASP A 142 7.98 -15.51 -3.68
C ASP A 142 9.22 -15.95 -4.46
N VAL A 143 10.42 -15.57 -4.01
CA VAL A 143 11.69 -15.98 -4.64
C VAL A 143 12.20 -17.35 -4.15
N ILE A 144 11.56 -17.93 -3.13
CA ILE A 144 11.90 -19.27 -2.65
C ILE A 144 11.35 -20.31 -3.65
N PRO A 145 12.14 -21.31 -4.07
CA PRO A 145 11.63 -22.42 -4.88
C PRO A 145 10.42 -23.08 -4.23
N ASP A 146 9.39 -23.44 -5.00
CA ASP A 146 8.11 -23.92 -4.46
C ASP A 146 8.25 -25.07 -3.44
N LYS A 147 9.18 -25.99 -3.68
CA LYS A 147 9.51 -27.11 -2.77
C LYS A 147 9.97 -26.68 -1.36
N TYR A 148 10.43 -25.45 -1.18
CA TYR A 148 10.92 -24.92 0.09
C TYR A 148 9.98 -23.87 0.71
N LYS A 149 8.95 -23.40 -0.01
CA LYS A 149 7.97 -22.43 0.52
C LYS A 149 7.26 -22.95 1.76
N VAL A 150 6.94 -24.24 1.80
CA VAL A 150 6.34 -24.89 2.98
C VAL A 150 7.25 -24.83 4.22
N ILE A 151 8.57 -24.87 4.02
CA ILE A 151 9.57 -24.80 5.09
C ILE A 151 9.69 -23.36 5.59
N TRP A 152 9.63 -22.39 4.68
CA TRP A 152 9.57 -20.96 5.01
C TRP A 152 8.32 -20.61 5.82
N ASP A 153 7.15 -21.12 5.42
CA ASP A 153 5.89 -20.88 6.13
C ASP A 153 5.94 -21.48 7.55
N ASP A 154 6.48 -22.69 7.71
CA ASP A 154 6.71 -23.31 9.03
C ASP A 154 7.76 -22.55 9.87
N ALA A 155 8.84 -22.05 9.25
CA ALA A 155 9.81 -21.19 9.94
C ALA A 155 9.16 -19.91 10.46
N THR A 156 8.33 -19.26 9.64
CA THR A 156 7.61 -18.04 10.01
C THR A 156 6.61 -18.29 11.14
N GLN A 157 5.85 -19.37 11.06
CA GLN A 157 4.91 -19.77 12.12
C GLN A 157 5.60 -20.17 13.42
N SER A 158 6.81 -20.75 13.34
CA SER A 158 7.56 -21.17 14.54
C SER A 158 7.98 -20.01 15.44
N LEU A 159 8.01 -18.79 14.90
CA LEU A 159 8.31 -17.56 15.64
C LEU A 159 7.07 -16.89 16.24
N SER A 160 5.86 -17.39 15.96
CA SER A 160 4.62 -16.92 16.59
C SER A 160 4.51 -17.42 18.03
N SER A 161 4.18 -16.52 18.95
CA SER A 161 3.90 -16.85 20.36
C SER A 161 2.57 -17.57 20.57
N LYS A 162 1.68 -17.57 19.56
CA LYS A 162 0.41 -18.30 19.63
C LYS A 162 0.65 -19.75 19.23
N ILE A 163 0.36 -20.67 20.15
CA ILE A 163 0.31 -22.12 19.90
C ILE A 163 -0.89 -22.37 18.99
N MET A 164 -0.73 -22.14 17.69
CA MET A 164 -1.63 -22.73 16.70
C MET A 164 -1.21 -24.17 16.50
N ASP A 165 -2.17 -25.08 16.37
CA ASP A 165 -1.94 -26.49 16.08
C ASP A 165 -0.91 -26.64 14.97
N ARG A 166 0.32 -26.95 15.37
CA ARG A 166 1.46 -27.12 14.47
C ARG A 166 1.22 -28.42 13.73
N LYS A 167 0.44 -28.38 12.65
CA LYS A 167 0.40 -29.47 11.69
C LYS A 167 1.81 -29.57 11.12
N LYS A 168 2.60 -30.50 11.65
CA LYS A 168 3.83 -30.95 10.99
C LYS A 168 3.43 -31.27 9.56
N THR A 169 3.93 -30.49 8.60
CA THR A 169 3.69 -30.67 7.17
C THR A 169 4.45 -31.90 6.72
N TYR A 170 3.94 -33.09 7.05
CA TYR A 170 4.61 -34.39 6.92
C TYR A 170 4.85 -34.90 5.48
N ASN A 171 4.72 -34.04 4.45
CA ASN A 171 4.80 -34.45 3.04
C ASN A 171 5.56 -33.42 2.17
N HIS A 172 6.75 -32.99 2.60
CA HIS A 172 7.62 -32.11 1.82
C HIS A 172 8.57 -32.85 0.85
N GLY A 173 8.60 -34.19 0.85
CA GLY A 173 9.45 -34.99 -0.05
C GLY A 173 10.96 -34.80 0.19
N LEU A 174 11.35 -34.22 1.32
CA LEU A 174 12.72 -33.94 1.74
C LEU A 174 13.07 -34.75 2.98
N ASP A 175 14.34 -35.14 3.06
CA ASP A 175 14.93 -35.72 4.28
C ASP A 175 14.79 -34.78 5.47
N ASP A 176 14.52 -35.34 6.66
CA ASP A 176 14.25 -34.60 7.88
C ASP A 176 15.43 -33.72 8.32
N ASN A 177 16.68 -34.14 8.07
CA ASN A 177 17.85 -33.34 8.41
C ASN A 177 18.01 -32.16 7.45
N ILE A 178 17.73 -32.37 6.16
CA ILE A 178 17.73 -31.32 5.14
C ILE A 178 16.64 -30.30 5.46
N TYR A 179 15.43 -30.76 5.77
CA TYR A 179 14.31 -29.90 6.18
C TYR A 179 14.69 -29.01 7.36
N ARG A 180 15.23 -29.62 8.43
CA ARG A 180 15.61 -28.91 9.64
C ARG A 180 16.68 -27.86 9.38
N ARG A 181 17.73 -28.22 8.63
CA ARG A 181 18.82 -27.29 8.28
C ARG A 181 18.32 -26.10 7.46
N ILE A 182 17.42 -26.33 6.50
CA ILE A 182 16.82 -25.25 5.70
C ILE A 182 15.96 -24.36 6.60
N LYS A 183 15.10 -24.94 7.45
CA LYS A 183 14.28 -24.19 8.41
C LYS A 183 15.14 -23.32 9.33
N GLU A 184 16.18 -23.89 9.91
CA GLU A 184 17.14 -23.19 10.77
C GLU A 184 17.86 -22.05 10.03
N SER A 185 18.09 -22.18 8.72
CA SER A 185 18.68 -21.10 7.92
C SER A 185 17.71 -19.94 7.63
N TYR A 186 16.40 -20.20 7.58
CA TYR A 186 15.39 -19.16 7.37
C TYR A 186 15.08 -18.36 8.63
N ILE A 187 15.17 -18.96 9.81
CA ILE A 187 14.84 -18.31 11.09
C ILE A 187 15.62 -17.00 11.32
N PRO A 188 16.96 -16.94 11.15
CA PRO A 188 17.72 -15.69 11.30
C PRO A 188 17.30 -14.61 10.30
N ILE A 189 16.95 -14.99 9.07
CA ILE A 189 16.49 -14.06 8.03
C ILE A 189 15.15 -13.47 8.43
N ILE A 190 14.21 -14.30 8.88
CA ILE A 190 12.88 -13.86 9.33
C ILE A 190 13.02 -12.96 10.57
N LYS A 191 13.86 -13.33 11.53
CA LYS A 191 14.16 -12.51 12.71
C LYS A 191 14.76 -11.16 12.35
N LEU A 192 15.68 -11.12 11.39
CA LEU A 192 16.27 -9.88 10.88
C LEU A 192 15.21 -8.98 10.25
N ILE A 193 14.33 -9.54 9.40
CA ILE A 193 13.23 -8.80 8.78
C ILE A 193 12.25 -8.28 9.84
N LEU A 194 11.92 -9.09 10.84
CA LEU A 194 10.98 -8.72 11.89
C LEU A 194 11.60 -7.84 12.99
N GLU A 195 12.93 -7.73 13.05
CA GLU A 195 13.71 -7.14 14.15
C GLU A 195 13.42 -7.79 15.51
N ILE A 196 13.20 -9.10 15.51
CA ILE A 196 13.01 -9.90 16.73
C ILE A 196 14.38 -10.43 17.17
N ILE A 197 14.89 -9.91 18.28
CA ILE A 197 16.12 -10.40 18.94
C ILE A 197 15.85 -11.79 19.53
#